data_AF-W9GW29-F1
#
_entry.id   AF-W9GW29-F1
#
_cell.length_a   1.000
_cell.length_b   1.000
_cell.length_c   1.000
_cell.angle_alpha   90.00
_cell.angle_beta   90.00
_cell.angle_gamma   90.00
#
_symmetry.space_group_name_H-M   'P 1'
#
loop_
_entity.id
_entity.type
_entity.pdbx_description
1 polymer ?
#
loop_
_entity_poly.entity_id
_entity_poly.type
_entity_poly.pdbx_seq_one_letter_code
_entity_poly.pdbx_strand_id
1 'polypeptide(L)'
;MLHSEGFIVDSTDLGEDGLEIGKLYDYDIIILDLMLPDIDGYEVLRRLRSARVTTPILILSGLSELDHKIKGLGVGADDYLTKPFDKRELIARIQAIVRRSKGHSDSVIRTGRLTVNLDTRTVEV
;
A
#
# COMPACT_ATOMS: atom_id res chain seq x y z
N MET A 1 0.44 5.93 14.13
CA MET A 1 1.61 6.45 13.40
C MET A 1 1.22 7.14 12.10
N LEU A 2 0.49 6.48 11.20
CA LEU A 2 0.15 7.07 9.89
C LEU A 2 -0.73 8.32 9.99
N HIS A 3 -1.68 8.37 10.93
CA HIS A 3 -2.46 9.59 11.18
C HIS A 3 -1.60 10.85 11.43
N SER A 4 -0.44 10.72 12.10
CA SER A 4 0.43 11.88 12.35
C SER A 4 1.12 12.40 11.10
N GLU A 5 1.15 11.61 10.02
CA GLU A 5 1.71 11.97 8.71
C GLU A 5 0.62 12.48 7.75
N GLY A 6 -0.61 12.67 8.23
CA GLY A 6 -1.73 13.19 7.45
C GLY A 6 -2.51 12.15 6.64
N PHE A 7 -2.26 10.85 6.85
CA PHE A 7 -3.08 9.80 6.24
C PHE A 7 -4.44 9.66 6.95
N ILE A 8 -5.50 9.52 6.16
CA ILE A 8 -6.79 9.00 6.62
C ILE A 8 -6.67 7.48 6.63
N VAL A 9 -6.96 6.86 7.78
CA VAL A 9 -6.71 5.43 7.99
C VAL A 9 -7.94 4.80 8.62
N ASP A 10 -8.40 3.73 7.99
CA ASP A 10 -9.26 2.72 8.60
C ASP A 10 -8.40 1.50 8.94
N SER A 11 -8.63 0.91 10.11
CA SER A 11 -7.87 -0.24 10.58
C SER A 11 -8.78 -1.33 11.11
N THR A 12 -8.41 -2.57 10.85
CA THR A 12 -9.02 -3.77 11.41
C THR A 12 -7.92 -4.78 11.73
N ASP A 13 -8.17 -5.60 12.75
CA ASP A 13 -7.28 -6.67 13.18
C ASP A 13 -7.67 -8.03 12.56
N LEU A 14 -8.80 -8.08 11.83
CA LEU A 14 -9.34 -9.30 11.22
C LEU A 14 -9.26 -9.23 9.69
N GLY A 15 -8.87 -10.34 9.08
CA GLY A 15 -8.73 -10.44 7.63
C GLY A 15 -10.06 -10.43 6.89
N GLU A 16 -11.12 -11.06 7.43
CA GLU A 16 -12.43 -11.06 6.78
C GLU A 16 -13.06 -9.64 6.77
N ASP A 17 -12.96 -8.90 7.87
CA ASP A 17 -13.41 -7.50 7.92
C ASP A 17 -12.60 -6.63 6.95
N GLY A 18 -11.27 -6.82 6.91
CA GLY A 18 -10.37 -6.12 6.00
C GLY A 18 -10.69 -6.39 4.53
N LEU A 19 -11.07 -7.64 4.23
CA LEU A 19 -11.51 -8.06 2.91
C LEU A 19 -12.86 -7.42 2.53
N GLU A 20 -13.78 -7.26 3.47
CA GLU A 20 -15.08 -6.63 3.23
C GLU A 20 -14.92 -5.14 2.93
N ILE A 21 -14.26 -4.39 3.82
CA ILE A 21 -14.05 -2.94 3.63
C ILE A 21 -13.18 -2.66 2.40
N GLY A 22 -12.16 -3.50 2.13
CA GLY A 22 -11.27 -3.35 0.97
C GLY A 22 -11.95 -3.60 -0.38
N LYS A 23 -13.13 -4.23 -0.40
CA LYS A 23 -13.98 -4.38 -1.60
C LYS A 23 -15.00 -3.26 -1.75
N LEU A 24 -15.44 -2.68 -0.63
CA LEU A 24 -16.53 -1.71 -0.59
C LEU A 24 -16.04 -0.27 -0.81
N TYR A 25 -14.85 0.06 -0.32
CA TYR A 25 -14.32 1.42 -0.34
C TYR A 25 -13.13 1.57 -1.30
N ASP A 26 -13.02 2.76 -1.88
CA ASP A 26 -11.92 3.14 -2.77
C ASP A 26 -10.72 3.65 -1.95
N TYR A 27 -9.85 2.74 -1.53
CA TYR A 27 -8.60 3.09 -0.86
C TYR A 27 -7.47 3.41 -1.86
N ASP A 28 -6.61 4.36 -1.49
CA ASP A 28 -5.38 4.66 -2.24
C ASP A 28 -4.30 3.57 -2.08
N ILE A 29 -4.29 2.88 -0.93
CA ILE A 29 -3.37 1.78 -0.61
C ILE A 29 -3.93 0.93 0.52
N ILE A 30 -3.65 -0.37 0.48
CA ILE A 30 -3.92 -1.30 1.58
C ILE A 30 -2.58 -1.76 2.16
N ILE A 31 -2.45 -1.73 3.49
CA ILE A 31 -1.32 -2.33 4.21
C ILE A 31 -1.82 -3.63 4.82
N LEU A 32 -1.22 -4.74 4.43
CA LEU A 32 -1.71 -6.08 4.78
C LEU A 32 -0.68 -6.83 5.63
N ASP A 33 -1.07 -7.26 6.82
CA ASP A 33 -0.32 -8.28 7.55
C ASP A 33 -0.63 -9.67 7.00
N LEU A 34 0.37 -10.56 6.99
CA LEU A 34 0.17 -11.96 6.63
C LEU A 34 -0.25 -12.83 7.82
N MET A 35 0.08 -12.41 9.04
CA MET A 35 -0.24 -13.13 10.27
C MET A 35 -1.48 -12.53 10.92
N LEU A 36 -2.63 -12.77 10.30
CA LEU A 36 -3.93 -12.39 10.84
C LEU A 36 -4.52 -13.53 11.67
N PRO A 37 -5.35 -13.24 12.69
CA PRO A 37 -5.85 -14.22 13.65
C PRO A 37 -6.91 -15.16 13.08
N ASP A 38 -7.62 -14.77 12.02
CA ASP A 38 -8.78 -15.46 11.46
C ASP A 38 -8.51 -16.15 10.12
N ILE A 39 -7.82 -15.47 9.19
CA ILE A 39 -7.49 -16.02 7.86
C ILE A 39 -6.06 -15.68 7.45
N ASP A 40 -5.43 -16.50 6.60
CA ASP A 40 -4.08 -16.20 6.06
C ASP A 40 -4.13 -14.91 5.22
N GLY A 41 -3.22 -13.95 5.47
CA GLY A 41 -3.17 -12.72 4.67
C GLY A 41 -2.88 -12.96 3.18
N TYR A 42 -2.23 -14.07 2.79
CA TYR A 42 -2.16 -14.44 1.37
C TYR A 42 -3.53 -14.74 0.78
N GLU A 43 -4.44 -15.32 1.57
CA GLU A 43 -5.81 -15.59 1.15
C GLU A 43 -6.60 -14.28 1.02
N VAL A 44 -6.41 -13.32 1.93
CA VAL A 44 -6.97 -11.96 1.80
C VAL A 44 -6.54 -11.33 0.47
N LEU A 45 -5.24 -11.31 0.19
CA LEU A 45 -4.68 -10.77 -1.05
C LEU A 45 -5.28 -11.47 -2.28
N ARG A 46 -5.32 -12.80 -2.28
CA ARG A 46 -5.89 -13.58 -3.39
C ARG A 46 -7.37 -13.26 -3.61
N ARG A 47 -8.16 -13.14 -2.54
CA ARG A 47 -9.59 -12.81 -2.61
C ARG A 47 -9.84 -11.38 -3.08
N LEU A 48 -9.03 -10.40 -2.65
CA LEU A 48 -9.09 -9.02 -3.16
C LEU A 48 -8.81 -8.98 -4.67
N ARG A 49 -7.76 -9.65 -5.13
CA ARG A 49 -7.43 -9.72 -6.58
C ARG A 49 -8.50 -10.47 -7.38
N SER A 50 -9.06 -11.55 -6.83
CA SER A 50 -10.16 -12.29 -7.45
C SER A 50 -11.43 -11.44 -7.58
N ALA A 51 -11.67 -10.54 -6.62
CA ALA A 51 -12.74 -9.55 -6.65
C ALA A 51 -12.42 -8.33 -7.54
N ARG A 52 -11.31 -8.36 -8.28
CA ARG A 52 -10.83 -7.28 -9.15
C ARG A 52 -10.54 -5.96 -8.42
N VAL A 53 -10.21 -6.02 -7.14
CA VAL A 53 -9.70 -4.85 -6.40
C VAL A 53 -8.31 -4.53 -6.94
N THR A 54 -8.17 -3.35 -7.55
CA THR A 54 -6.92 -2.87 -8.14
C THR A 54 -6.12 -1.96 -7.21
N THR A 55 -6.65 -1.64 -6.03
CA THR A 55 -5.93 -0.89 -5.00
C THR A 55 -4.57 -1.54 -4.75
N PRO A 56 -3.48 -0.75 -4.71
CA PRO A 56 -2.18 -1.30 -4.48
C PRO A 56 -2.05 -1.81 -3.04
N ILE A 57 -1.34 -2.93 -2.87
CA ILE A 57 -1.20 -3.64 -1.59
C ILE A 57 0.28 -3.71 -1.21
N LEU A 58 0.63 -3.13 -0.06
CA LEU A 58 1.91 -3.29 0.60
C LEU A 58 1.77 -4.36 1.69
N ILE A 59 2.49 -5.47 1.55
CA ILE A 59 2.56 -6.46 2.63
C ILE A 59 3.49 -5.93 3.73
N LEU A 60 3.04 -6.02 4.99
CA LEU A 60 3.79 -5.64 6.17
C LEU A 60 3.79 -6.79 7.19
N SER A 61 4.80 -7.66 7.16
CA SER A 61 4.79 -8.91 7.94
C SER A 61 6.11 -9.19 8.65
N GLY A 62 6.06 -9.96 9.74
CA GLY A 62 7.25 -10.48 10.43
C GLY A 62 7.97 -11.60 9.66
N LEU A 63 7.35 -12.17 8.64
CA LEU A 63 7.97 -13.20 7.80
C LEU A 63 9.06 -12.55 6.93
N SER A 64 10.33 -12.88 7.21
CA SER A 64 11.49 -12.21 6.62
C SER A 64 12.16 -13.01 5.50
N GLU A 65 11.87 -14.31 5.42
CA GLU A 65 12.48 -15.22 4.45
C GLU A 65 12.17 -14.80 3.00
N LEU A 66 13.13 -15.01 2.12
CA LEU A 66 13.05 -14.59 0.72
C LEU A 66 11.83 -15.22 0.01
N ASP A 67 11.53 -16.48 0.31
CA ASP A 67 10.42 -17.22 -0.31
C ASP A 67 9.06 -16.57 -0.01
N HIS A 68 8.88 -16.02 1.20
CA HIS A 68 7.66 -15.28 1.56
C HIS A 68 7.51 -13.98 0.77
N LYS A 69 8.62 -13.28 0.52
CA LYS A 69 8.63 -12.06 -0.28
C LYS A 69 8.32 -12.36 -1.74
N ILE A 70 8.98 -13.37 -2.31
CA ILE A 70 8.75 -13.83 -3.68
C ILE A 70 7.28 -14.26 -3.85
N LYS A 71 6.75 -15.04 -2.91
CA LYS A 71 5.36 -15.47 -2.92
C LYS A 71 4.40 -14.28 -2.87
N GLY A 72 4.62 -13.31 -1.98
CA GLY A 72 3.75 -12.13 -1.86
C GLY A 72 3.67 -11.31 -3.14
N LEU A 73 4.83 -11.03 -3.74
CA LEU A 73 4.90 -10.33 -5.01
C LEU A 73 4.26 -11.15 -6.15
N GLY A 74 4.50 -12.46 -6.20
CA GLY A 74 3.93 -13.36 -7.21
C GLY A 74 2.40 -13.49 -7.15
N VAL A 75 1.80 -13.35 -5.95
CA VAL A 75 0.34 -13.38 -5.76
C VAL A 75 -0.31 -12.03 -6.15
N GLY A 76 0.49 -10.96 -6.29
CA GLY A 76 0.03 -9.66 -6.78
C GLY A 76 0.05 -8.54 -5.74
N ALA A 77 0.92 -8.64 -4.72
CA ALA A 77 1.29 -7.48 -3.91
C ALA A 77 2.25 -6.55 -4.67
N ASP A 78 2.17 -5.26 -4.40
CA ASP A 78 2.96 -4.22 -5.08
C ASP A 78 4.33 -3.98 -4.43
N ASP A 79 4.45 -4.30 -3.14
CA ASP A 79 5.69 -4.25 -2.37
C ASP A 79 5.57 -5.10 -1.09
N TYR A 80 6.71 -5.34 -0.43
CA TYR A 80 6.80 -6.11 0.80
C TYR A 80 7.79 -5.44 1.76
N LEU A 81 7.34 -5.16 2.99
CA LEU A 81 8.16 -4.64 4.08
C LEU A 81 8.13 -5.59 5.28
N THR A 82 9.30 -5.93 5.79
CA THR A 82 9.46 -6.87 6.91
C THR A 82 9.47 -6.13 8.25
N LYS A 83 8.86 -6.71 9.29
CA LYS A 83 8.96 -6.23 10.68
C LYS A 83 10.24 -6.77 11.36
N PRO A 84 10.96 -5.98 12.17
CA PRO A 84 10.75 -4.55 12.44
C PRO A 84 11.21 -3.66 11.27
N PHE A 85 10.58 -2.50 11.11
CA PHE A 85 10.86 -1.54 10.04
C PHE A 85 11.07 -0.12 10.57
N ASP A 86 11.73 0.72 9.79
CA ASP A 86 11.82 2.16 10.07
C ASP A 86 10.54 2.87 9.63
N LYS A 87 10.01 3.76 10.48
CA LYS A 87 8.83 4.58 10.19
C LYS A 87 8.96 5.34 8.86
N ARG A 88 10.13 5.92 8.60
CA ARG A 88 10.43 6.71 7.40
C ARG A 88 10.44 5.83 6.16
N GLU A 89 10.94 4.59 6.27
CA GLU A 89 10.91 3.63 5.17
C GLU A 89 9.47 3.27 4.78
N LEU A 90 8.61 2.96 5.75
CA LEU A 90 7.21 2.64 5.49
C LEU A 90 6.50 3.81 4.77
N ILE A 91 6.69 5.04 5.24
CA ILE A 91 6.08 6.23 4.63
C ILE A 91 6.58 6.42 3.19
N ALA A 92 7.88 6.32 2.96
CA ALA A 92 8.47 6.48 1.63
C ALA A 92 7.95 5.42 0.64
N ARG A 93 7.81 4.16 1.08
CA ARG A 93 7.25 3.07 0.27
C ARG A 93 5.78 3.30 -0.06
N ILE A 94 4.97 3.68 0.93
CA ILE A 94 3.55 4.03 0.72
C ILE A 94 3.44 5.12 -0.36
N GLN A 95 4.17 6.22 -0.20
CA GLN A 95 4.14 7.34 -1.16
C GLN A 95 4.57 6.89 -2.56
N ALA A 96 5.62 6.08 -2.67
CA ALA A 96 6.10 5.56 -3.95
C ALA A 96 5.11 4.62 -4.64
N ILE A 97 4.41 3.78 -3.88
CA ILE A 97 3.39 2.87 -4.41
C ILE A 97 2.17 3.67 -4.90
N VAL A 98 1.63 4.57 -4.08
CA VAL A 98 0.46 5.39 -4.44
C VAL A 98 0.75 6.23 -5.68
N ARG A 99 1.91 6.91 -5.72
CA ARG A 99 2.34 7.71 -6.87
C ARG A 99 2.37 6.88 -8.17
N ARG A 100 2.99 5.69 -8.14
CA ARG A 100 3.04 4.77 -9.30
C ARG A 100 1.66 4.28 -9.72
N SER A 101 0.79 3.96 -8.76
CA SER A 101 -0.57 3.44 -9.04
C SER A 101 -1.45 4.45 -9.76
N LYS A 102 -1.25 5.77 -9.53
CA LYS A 102 -1.98 6.84 -10.20
C LYS A 102 -1.41 7.21 -11.57
N GLY A 103 -0.51 6.41 -12.14
CA GLY A 103 0.12 6.67 -13.45
C GLY A 103 1.11 7.84 -13.46
N HIS A 104 1.47 8.36 -12.30
CA HIS A 104 2.46 9.43 -12.16
C HIS A 104 3.81 8.78 -11.86
N SER A 105 4.55 8.37 -12.89
CA SER A 105 5.91 7.83 -12.68
C SER A 105 6.87 8.89 -12.11
N ASP A 106 6.58 10.17 -12.36
CA ASP A 106 7.31 11.31 -11.80
C ASP A 106 6.51 11.99 -10.67
N SER A 107 7.21 12.52 -9.68
CA SER A 107 6.64 13.40 -8.64
C SER A 107 6.30 14.80 -9.15
N VAL A 108 6.47 15.05 -10.45
CA VAL A 108 6.26 16.33 -11.10
C VAL A 108 5.03 16.28 -11.98
N ILE A 109 3.97 16.95 -11.56
CA ILE A 109 2.75 17.15 -12.37
C ILE A 109 2.94 18.42 -13.19
N ARG A 110 2.86 18.33 -14.52
CA ARG A 110 2.91 19.47 -15.43
C ARG A 110 1.54 19.73 -16.04
N THR A 111 1.03 20.95 -15.90
CA THR A 111 -0.21 21.40 -16.54
C THR A 111 -0.04 22.82 -17.08
N GLY A 112 0.05 22.95 -18.40
CA GLY A 112 0.40 24.22 -19.06
C GLY A 112 1.78 24.72 -18.60
N ARG A 113 1.82 25.92 -18.00
CA ARG A 113 3.03 26.53 -17.44
C ARG A 113 3.29 26.12 -15.98
N LEU A 114 2.30 25.51 -15.33
CA LEU A 114 2.39 25.12 -13.94
C LEU A 114 3.14 23.78 -13.81
N THR A 115 4.17 23.77 -12.97
CA THR A 115 4.89 22.56 -12.56
C THR A 115 4.74 22.39 -11.06
N VAL A 116 4.11 21.31 -10.63
CA VAL A 116 3.94 20.96 -9.21
C VAL A 116 4.83 19.78 -8.88
N ASN A 117 5.75 19.96 -7.92
CA ASN A 117 6.56 18.87 -7.40
C ASN A 117 6.01 18.40 -6.06
N LEU A 118 5.47 17.18 -6.03
CA LEU A 118 4.84 16.57 -4.87
C LEU A 118 5.85 16.17 -3.78
N ASP A 119 7.11 15.92 -4.15
CA ASP A 119 8.16 15.52 -3.19
C ASP A 119 8.67 16.74 -2.41
N THR A 120 8.98 17.83 -3.10
CA THR A 120 9.43 19.09 -2.48
C THR A 120 8.28 19.95 -2.00
N ARG A 121 7.04 19.60 -2.37
CA ARG A 121 5.82 20.39 -2.12
C ARG A 121 5.95 21.81 -2.66
N THR A 122 6.54 21.97 -3.85
CA THR A 122 6.76 23.27 -4.51
C THR A 122 5.94 23.40 -5.79
N VAL A 123 5.67 24.65 -6.18
CA VAL A 123 4.95 25.00 -7.41
C VAL A 123 5.76 26.07 -8.15
N GLU A 124 5.98 25.86 -9.46
CA GLU A 124 6.68 26.77 -10.39
C GLU A 124 5.76 27.13 -11.57
N VAL A 125 5.95 28.32 -12.18
CA VAL A 125 5.08 28.92 -13.23
C VAL A 125 5.89 29.48 -14.39
#